data_AF-A0A356UEN2-F1
#
_entry.id   AF-A0A356UEN2-F1
#
_cell.length_a   1.000
_cell.length_b   1.000
_cell.length_c   1.000
_cell.angle_alpha   90.00
_cell.angle_beta   90.00
_cell.angle_gamma   90.00
#
_symmetry.space_group_name_H-M   'P 1'
#
loop_
_entity.id
_entity.type
_entity.pdbx_description
1 polymer ?
#
loop_
_entity_poly.entity_id
_entity_poly.type
_entity_poly.pdbx_seq_one_letter_code
_entity_poly.pdbx_strand_id
1 'polypeptide(L)'
;MRIVIPSDKLFGFADLWEQWNSPDGEAFFSYTILTAPPVSSLVHIHHRMPFILRRDQEDYWLNGLRGTSVEEIRSFLNGLQPQQHFNIYSASNRVNNP
;
A
#
# COMPACT_ATOMS: atom_id res chain seq x y z
N MET A 1 11.77 -10.87 -8.69
CA MET A 1 12.52 -9.63 -8.37
C MET A 1 12.24 -9.25 -6.92
N ARG A 2 13.20 -8.61 -6.25
CA ARG A 2 13.05 -8.00 -4.92
C ARG A 2 13.10 -6.49 -5.08
N ILE A 3 12.08 -5.79 -4.60
CA ILE A 3 11.95 -4.34 -4.67
C ILE A 3 12.02 -3.80 -3.23
N VAL A 4 12.88 -2.81 -2.98
CA VAL A 4 13.06 -2.20 -1.66
C VAL A 4 13.11 -0.68 -1.75
N ILE A 5 12.78 -0.01 -0.65
CA ILE A 5 13.04 1.43 -0.54
C ILE A 5 14.54 1.70 -0.36
N PRO A 6 15.11 2.80 -0.90
CA PRO A 6 16.55 3.05 -0.87
C PRO A 6 17.19 3.07 0.51
N SER A 7 16.41 3.42 1.55
CA SER A 7 16.90 3.46 2.92
C SER A 7 17.04 2.09 3.59
N ASP A 8 16.49 1.02 2.97
CA ASP A 8 16.37 -0.34 3.54
C ASP A 8 15.74 -0.37 4.94
N LYS A 9 14.91 0.64 5.27
CA LYS A 9 14.12 0.71 6.50
C LYS A 9 12.73 0.12 6.30
N LEU A 10 12.04 -0.12 7.41
CA LEU A 10 10.61 -0.39 7.41
C LEU A 10 9.83 0.79 6.81
N PHE A 11 8.71 0.48 6.17
CA PHE A 11 7.77 1.43 5.57
C PHE A 11 6.35 0.91 5.67
N GLY A 12 5.37 1.82 5.65
CA GLY A 12 3.95 1.49 5.63
C GLY A 12 3.39 1.34 4.22
N PHE A 13 2.46 0.41 4.05
CA PHE A 13 1.52 0.42 2.92
C PHE A 13 0.27 1.21 3.32
N ALA A 14 -0.38 1.85 2.35
CA ALA A 14 -1.75 2.32 2.53
C ALA A 14 -2.68 1.12 2.40
N ASP A 15 -3.42 0.80 3.46
CA ASP A 15 -4.28 -0.38 3.55
C ASP A 15 -5.64 -0.09 4.21
N LEU A 16 -6.63 -0.88 3.85
CA LEU A 16 -7.95 -0.87 4.48
C LEU A 16 -8.10 -2.16 5.27
N TRP A 17 -8.70 -2.09 6.45
CA TRP A 17 -9.01 -3.27 7.26
C TRP A 17 -10.48 -3.30 7.63
N GLU A 18 -10.99 -4.50 7.85
CA GLU A 18 -12.36 -4.72 8.30
C GLU A 18 -12.43 -5.96 9.19
N GLN A 19 -13.36 -5.92 10.16
CA GLN A 19 -13.86 -7.10 10.84
C GLN A 19 -15.14 -7.56 10.15
N TRP A 20 -15.12 -8.76 9.57
CA TRP A 20 -16.30 -9.42 9.02
C TRP A 20 -16.75 -10.54 9.96
N ASN A 21 -18.06 -10.67 10.21
CA ASN A 21 -18.60 -11.77 10.99
C ASN A 21 -19.25 -12.79 10.06
N SER A 22 -18.89 -14.07 10.20
CA SER A 22 -19.52 -15.14 9.43
C SER A 22 -20.97 -15.38 9.86
N PRO A 23 -21.78 -16.02 9.01
CA PRO A 23 -23.11 -16.48 9.41
C PRO A 23 -23.11 -17.37 10.66
N ASP A 24 -22.00 -18.05 10.94
CA ASP A 24 -21.82 -18.94 12.10
C ASP A 24 -21.31 -18.21 13.36
N GLY A 25 -21.11 -16.88 13.27
CA GLY A 25 -20.72 -16.03 14.40
C GLY A 25 -19.21 -15.88 14.62
N GLU A 26 -18.37 -16.38 13.72
CA GLU A 26 -16.92 -16.21 13.80
C GLU A 26 -16.50 -14.82 13.28
N ALA A 27 -15.59 -14.15 13.98
CA ALA A 27 -15.04 -12.86 13.58
C ALA A 27 -13.74 -13.04 12.76
N PHE A 28 -13.71 -12.46 11.57
CA PHE A 28 -12.57 -12.43 10.66
C PHE A 28 -12.01 -11.02 10.58
N PHE A 29 -10.76 -10.86 10.99
CA PHE A 29 -10.02 -9.62 10.83
C PHE A 29 -9.20 -9.73 9.55
N SER A 30 -9.50 -8.89 8.57
CA SER A 30 -8.84 -8.90 7.27
C SER A 30 -8.41 -7.50 6.87
N TYR A 31 -7.44 -7.43 5.97
CA TYR A 31 -6.98 -6.17 5.40
C TYR A 31 -6.64 -6.35 3.92
N THR A 32 -6.61 -5.24 3.20
CA THR A 32 -6.22 -5.17 1.80
C THR A 32 -5.29 -3.99 1.56
N ILE A 33 -4.26 -4.21 0.76
CA ILE A 33 -3.30 -3.17 0.38
C ILE A 33 -3.83 -2.42 -0.84
N LEU A 34 -3.85 -1.09 -0.77
CA LEU A 34 -4.16 -0.26 -1.92
C LEU A 34 -3.06 -0.38 -2.97
N THR A 35 -3.46 -0.44 -4.24
CA THR A 35 -2.53 -0.43 -5.38
C THR A 35 -2.64 0.85 -6.18
N ALA A 36 -1.51 1.30 -6.71
CA ALA A 36 -1.39 2.44 -7.61
C ALA A 36 -0.75 2.03 -8.95
N PRO A 37 -0.86 2.86 -10.00
CA PRO A 37 -0.01 2.73 -11.17
C PRO A 37 1.47 2.74 -10.77
N PRO A 38 2.33 1.95 -11.44
CA PRO A 38 3.74 1.89 -11.14
C PRO A 38 4.44 3.21 -11.47
N VAL A 39 5.44 3.56 -10.66
CA VAL A 39 6.41 4.59 -11.05
C VAL A 39 7.24 4.14 -12.24
N SER A 40 7.85 5.08 -12.97
CA SER A 40 8.56 4.81 -14.22
C SER A 40 9.59 3.69 -14.12
N SER A 41 10.30 3.58 -12.99
CA SER A 41 11.29 2.52 -12.76
C SER A 41 10.69 1.12 -12.58
N LEU A 42 9.38 0.99 -12.35
CA LEU A 42 8.69 -0.28 -12.11
C LEU A 42 7.71 -0.67 -13.24
N VAL A 43 7.43 0.22 -14.20
CA VAL A 43 6.47 -0.04 -15.31
C VAL A 43 6.80 -1.31 -16.09
N HIS A 44 8.09 -1.56 -16.34
CA HIS A 44 8.56 -2.74 -17.08
C HIS A 44 8.47 -4.04 -16.28
N ILE A 45 8.21 -3.96 -14.98
CA ILE A 45 8.07 -5.11 -14.09
C ILE A 45 6.61 -5.56 -14.02
N HIS A 46 5.70 -4.63 -13.75
CA HIS A 46 4.28 -4.92 -13.59
C HIS A 46 3.42 -3.65 -13.70
N HIS A 47 2.17 -3.80 -14.13
CA HIS A 47 1.22 -2.69 -14.36
C HIS A 47 0.58 -2.11 -13.08
N ARG A 48 0.94 -2.63 -11.90
CA ARG A 48 0.50 -2.16 -10.58
C ARG A 48 1.65 -2.22 -9.60
N MET A 49 1.67 -1.29 -8.67
CA MET A 49 2.51 -1.32 -7.46
C MET A 49 1.64 -1.14 -6.22
N PRO A 50 2.07 -1.62 -5.05
CA PRO A 50 1.42 -1.24 -3.80
C PRO A 50 1.61 0.27 -3.54
N PHE A 51 0.61 0.92 -2.95
CA PHE A 51 0.71 2.31 -2.51
C PHE A 51 1.55 2.35 -1.23
N ILE A 52 2.86 2.53 -1.40
CA ILE A 52 3.80 2.68 -0.28
C ILE A 52 3.75 4.11 0.21
N LEU A 53 3.42 4.31 1.49
CA LEU A 53 3.38 5.62 2.11
C LEU A 53 4.79 6.17 2.28
N ARG A 54 4.94 7.48 2.04
CA ARG A 54 6.12 8.20 2.51
C ARG A 54 6.02 8.39 4.02
N ARG A 55 7.17 8.45 4.70
CA ARG A 55 7.22 8.60 6.16
C ARG A 55 6.47 9.83 6.68
N ASP A 56 6.52 10.94 5.93
CA ASP A 56 5.82 12.18 6.25
C ASP A 56 4.29 12.10 6.06
N GLN A 57 3.77 11.02 5.48
CA GLN A 57 2.36 10.82 5.18
C GLN A 57 1.70 9.73 6.03
N GLU A 58 2.45 9.00 6.87
CA GLU A 58 1.91 7.94 7.73
C GLU A 58 0.88 8.50 8.73
N ASP A 59 1.18 9.62 9.39
CA ASP A 59 0.23 10.26 10.32
C ASP A 59 -1.01 10.80 9.61
N TYR A 60 -0.82 11.36 8.40
CA TYR A 60 -1.93 11.83 7.59
C TYR A 60 -2.80 10.66 7.14
N TRP A 61 -2.22 9.52 6.74
CA TRP A 61 -2.97 8.31 6.41
C TRP A 61 -3.90 7.87 7.53
N LEU A 62 -3.39 7.84 8.76
CA LEU A 62 -4.13 7.33 9.92
C LEU A 62 -5.15 8.34 10.47
N ASN A 63 -4.86 9.64 10.42
CA ASN A 63 -5.62 10.66 11.18
C ASN A 63 -6.14 11.83 10.32
N GLY A 64 -5.83 11.87 9.03
CA GLY A 64 -6.11 12.99 8.14
C GLY A 64 -7.51 13.00 7.56
N LEU A 65 -8.18 11.85 7.47
CA LEU A 65 -9.54 11.75 6.93
C LEU A 65 -10.56 12.32 7.92
N ARG A 66 -11.37 13.28 7.48
CA ARG A 66 -12.30 14.05 8.34
C ARG A 66 -13.76 13.64 8.24
N GLY A 67 -14.11 12.82 7.25
CA GLY A 67 -15.47 12.39 7.02
C GLY A 67 -15.53 11.28 5.97
N THR A 68 -16.75 10.85 5.69
CA THR A 68 -17.03 9.71 4.81
C THR A 68 -17.67 10.13 3.48
N SER A 69 -17.83 11.45 3.24
CA SER A 69 -18.33 11.91 1.95
C SER A 69 -17.31 11.59 0.84
N VAL A 70 -17.82 11.38 -0.37
CA VAL A 70 -16.99 11.05 -1.53
C VAL A 70 -16.00 12.18 -1.82
N GLU A 71 -16.41 13.43 -1.64
CA GLU A 71 -15.60 14.63 -1.82
C GLU A 71 -14.46 14.70 -0.81
N GLU A 72 -14.72 14.43 0.47
CA GLU A 72 -13.70 14.40 1.52
C GLU A 72 -12.70 13.27 1.31
N ILE A 73 -13.17 12.05 1.01
CA ILE A 73 -12.31 10.91 0.72
C ILE A 73 -11.44 11.21 -0.51
N ARG A 74 -12.02 11.77 -1.58
CA ARG A 74 -11.26 12.13 -2.78
C ARG A 74 -10.21 13.20 -2.50
N SER A 75 -10.55 14.24 -1.72
CA SER A 75 -9.62 15.28 -1.31
C SER A 75 -8.47 14.70 -0.47
N PHE A 76 -8.81 13.83 0.48
CA PHE A 76 -7.85 13.11 1.31
C PHE A 76 -6.86 12.30 0.47
N LEU A 77 -7.36 11.46 -0.45
CA LEU A 77 -6.54 10.62 -1.32
C LEU A 77 -5.66 11.46 -2.26
N ASN A 78 -6.14 12.61 -2.75
CA ASN A 78 -5.36 13.51 -3.59
C ASN A 78 -4.19 14.18 -2.84
N GLY A 79 -4.27 14.28 -1.51
CA GLY A 79 -3.18 14.77 -0.66
C GLY A 79 -2.04 13.76 -0.46
N LEU A 80 -2.22 12.51 -0.89
CA LEU A 80 -1.24 11.44 -0.75
C LEU A 80 -0.42 11.26 -2.03
N GLN A 81 0.82 10.81 -1.88
CA GLN A 81 1.70 10.49 -3.00
C GLN A 81 2.47 9.22 -2.67
N PRO A 82 2.49 8.21 -3.55
CA PRO A 82 3.22 6.99 -3.24
C PRO A 82 4.74 7.26 -3.27
N GLN A 83 5.50 6.43 -2.56
CA GLN A 83 6.94 6.40 -2.63
C GLN A 83 7.41 6.26 -4.08
N GLN A 84 8.35 7.11 -4.49
CA GLN A 84 8.77 7.22 -5.90
C GLN A 84 10.05 6.46 -6.23
N HIS A 85 10.92 6.26 -5.24
CA HIS A 85 12.26 5.72 -5.44
C HIS A 85 12.39 4.35 -4.83
N PHE A 86 12.97 3.42 -5.60
CA PHE A 86 13.16 2.02 -5.24
C PHE A 86 14.51 1.49 -5.77
N ASN A 87 15.10 0.57 -5.03
CA ASN A 87 16.17 -0.30 -5.51
C ASN A 87 15.57 -1.66 -5.91
N ILE A 88 16.07 -2.24 -7.00
CA ILE A 88 15.54 -3.46 -7.61
C ILE A 88 16.66 -4.49 -7.71
N TYR A 89 16.40 -5.70 -7.26
CA TYR A 89 17.33 -6.82 -7.30
C TYR A 89 16.69 -8.05 -7.94
N SER A 90 17.49 -8.85 -8.65
CA SER A 90 17.04 -10.16 -9.08
C SER A 90 16.82 -11.07 -7.87
N ALA A 91 15.81 -11.92 -7.94
CA ALA A 91 15.49 -12.90 -6.89
C ALA A 91 15.31 -14.27 -7.54
N SER A 92 15.72 -15.33 -6.82
CA SER A 92 15.55 -16.71 -7.28
C SER A 92 14.07 -17.07 -7.43
N ASN A 93 13.73 -17.93 -8.40
CA ASN A 93 12.38 -18.45 -8.57
C ASN A 93 11.90 -19.32 -7.38
N ARG A 94 12.82 -19.73 -6.48
CA ARG A 94 12.46 -20.44 -5.24
C ARG A 94 11.48 -19.66 -4.35
N VAL A 95 11.43 -18.33 -4.46
CA VAL A 95 10.52 -17.49 -3.66
C VAL A 95 9.03 -17.76 -3.93
N ASN A 96 8.71 -18.41 -5.04
CA ASN A 96 7.33 -18.76 -5.41
C ASN A 96 6.91 -20.17 -4.91
N ASN A 97 7.72 -20.82 -4.08
CA ASN A 97 7.41 -22.12 -3.48
C ASN A 97 7.47 -22.02 -1.93
N PRO A 98 6.40 -21.48 -1.31
CA PRO A 98 6.33 -21.23 0.13
C PRO A 98 6.18 -22.51 0.97
#